data_AF-A0A1Z4NIT6-F1
#
_entry.id   AF-A0A1Z4NIT6-F1
#
_cell.length_a   1.000
_cell.length_b   1.000
_cell.length_c   1.000
_cell.angle_alpha   90.00
_cell.angle_beta   90.00
_cell.angle_gamma   90.00
#
_symmetry.space_group_name_H-M   'P 1'
#
loop_
_entity.id
_entity.type
_entity.pdbx_description
1 polymer ?
#
loop_
_entity_poly.entity_id
_entity_poly.type
_entity_poly.pdbx_seq_one_letter_code
_entity_poly.pdbx_strand_id
1 'polypeptide(L)'
;MGANLQQIADYLDNLGWDYRLEEEDDRIITGVEAENLEDFLIVVQLDEGGNFFRLFAPQVLEGVKSHPHKAAILQTMLAISWETKMLQWEYDPSDGEIRAIIEFPLEDSILTEKQFNRCLTGLVQLVDSVALPRLQSVMETGQDPGNIELGERILLSIQEQSPGLLEILEKAMEARKKRGTFPGEKSE
;
A
#
# COMPACT_ATOMS: atom_id res chain seq x y z
N MET A 1 -23.43 -8.77 17.96
CA MET A 1 -22.76 -7.86 18.89
C MET A 1 -21.49 -7.46 18.18
N GLY A 2 -21.31 -6.16 17.90
CA GLY A 2 -20.18 -5.67 17.12
C GLY A 2 -18.85 -5.86 17.85
N ALA A 3 -17.75 -5.59 17.15
CA ALA A 3 -16.45 -5.44 17.78
C ALA A 3 -16.48 -4.28 18.79
N ASN A 4 -15.53 -4.26 19.72
CA ASN A 4 -15.36 -3.17 20.66
C ASN A 4 -13.87 -2.86 20.86
N LEU A 5 -13.56 -1.68 21.39
CA LEU A 5 -12.18 -1.24 21.55
C LEU A 5 -11.38 -2.10 22.53
N GLN A 6 -12.00 -2.60 23.61
CA GLN A 6 -11.31 -3.47 24.56
C GLN A 6 -10.82 -4.76 23.88
N GLN A 7 -11.65 -5.34 23.01
CA GLN A 7 -11.26 -6.51 22.23
C GLN A 7 -10.04 -6.26 21.34
N ILE A 8 -9.95 -5.08 20.72
CA ILE A 8 -8.81 -4.70 19.86
C ILE A 8 -7.57 -4.41 20.71
N ALA A 9 -7.74 -3.74 21.85
CA ALA A 9 -6.68 -3.47 22.83
C ALA A 9 -6.06 -4.78 23.31
N ASP A 10 -6.87 -5.79 23.66
CA ASP A 10 -6.39 -7.12 24.05
C ASP A 10 -5.55 -7.79 22.93
N TYR A 11 -5.92 -7.59 21.66
CA TYR A 11 -5.16 -8.11 20.52
C TYR A 11 -3.80 -7.41 20.36
N LEU A 12 -3.74 -6.10 20.59
CA LEU A 12 -2.50 -5.33 20.56
C LEU A 12 -1.59 -5.68 21.75
N ASP A 13 -2.17 -5.86 22.94
CA ASP A 13 -1.45 -6.33 24.14
C ASP A 13 -0.77 -7.69 23.88
N ASN A 14 -1.48 -8.62 23.23
CA ASN A 14 -0.93 -9.94 22.86
C ASN A 14 0.23 -9.84 21.86
N LEU A 15 0.23 -8.81 21.00
CA LEU A 15 1.33 -8.51 20.08
C LEU A 15 2.48 -7.74 20.77
N GLY A 16 2.26 -7.21 21.98
CA GLY A 16 3.20 -6.35 22.69
C GLY A 16 3.36 -4.98 22.04
N TRP A 17 2.31 -4.45 21.41
CA TRP A 17 2.31 -3.16 20.73
C TRP A 17 1.77 -2.07 21.64
N ASP A 18 2.45 -0.92 21.65
CA ASP A 18 1.98 0.26 22.39
C ASP A 18 0.90 1.01 21.59
N TYR A 19 -0.17 1.42 22.29
CA TYR A 19 -1.28 2.15 21.67
C TYR A 19 -1.89 3.20 22.59
N ARG A 20 -2.65 4.11 21.97
CA ARG A 20 -3.50 5.10 22.63
C ARG A 20 -4.96 4.80 22.32
N LEU A 21 -5.77 4.65 23.36
CA LEU A 21 -7.22 4.55 23.27
C LEU A 21 -7.86 5.94 23.24
N GLU A 22 -8.82 6.13 22.35
CA GLU A 22 -9.64 7.33 22.25
C GLU A 22 -11.12 6.94 22.20
N GLU A 23 -11.69 6.68 23.37
CA GLU A 23 -13.06 6.17 23.54
C GLU A 23 -14.12 7.13 22.98
N GLU A 24 -13.88 8.44 23.02
CA GLU A 24 -14.84 9.44 22.51
C GLU A 24 -15.03 9.34 20.98
N ASP A 25 -14.02 8.87 20.27
CA ASP A 25 -13.97 8.78 18.80
C ASP A 25 -14.06 7.32 18.28
N ASP A 26 -14.34 6.36 19.17
CA ASP A 26 -14.37 4.92 18.88
C ASP A 26 -13.11 4.42 18.13
N ARG A 27 -11.92 4.88 18.56
CA ARG A 27 -10.65 4.56 17.88
C ARG A 27 -9.48 4.22 18.80
N ILE A 28 -8.51 3.50 18.23
CA ILE A 28 -7.19 3.21 18.79
C ILE A 28 -6.12 3.68 17.80
N ILE A 29 -5.06 4.28 18.31
CA ILE A 29 -3.91 4.72 17.53
C ILE A 29 -2.67 3.98 17.99
N THR A 30 -1.94 3.36 17.08
CA THR A 30 -0.68 2.64 17.34
C THR A 30 0.42 3.14 16.42
N GLY A 31 1.64 3.23 16.95
CA GLY A 31 2.83 3.49 16.15
C GLY A 31 3.37 2.19 15.55
N VAL A 32 4.05 2.31 14.40
CA VAL A 32 4.68 1.19 13.70
C VAL A 32 6.10 1.56 13.34
N GLU A 33 7.03 0.63 13.56
CA GLU A 33 8.38 0.74 12.98
C GLU A 33 8.32 0.34 11.50
N ALA A 34 8.72 1.26 10.61
CA ALA A 34 8.78 1.05 9.17
C ALA A 34 10.09 1.57 8.58
N GLU A 35 10.44 1.09 7.38
CA GLU A 35 11.68 1.45 6.71
C GLU A 35 11.56 2.74 5.90
N ASN A 36 10.41 2.99 5.27
CA ASN A 36 10.22 4.05 4.27
C ASN A 36 9.27 5.17 4.73
N LEU A 37 8.66 5.04 5.90
CA LEU A 37 7.74 6.02 6.46
C LEU A 37 8.17 6.44 7.87
N GLU A 38 8.52 7.71 8.02
CA GLU A 38 8.73 8.33 9.34
C GLU A 38 7.38 8.49 10.04
N ASP A 39 7.37 8.30 11.37
CA ASP A 39 6.18 8.43 12.20
C ASP A 39 4.96 7.64 11.67
N PHE A 40 5.17 6.39 11.24
CA PHE A 40 4.10 5.56 10.71
C PHE A 40 3.06 5.22 11.79
N LEU A 41 1.92 5.89 11.71
CA LEU A 41 0.77 5.65 12.57
C LEU A 41 -0.26 4.76 11.86
N ILE A 42 -0.90 3.91 12.65
CA ILE A 42 -2.09 3.16 12.25
C ILE A 42 -3.24 3.53 13.19
N VAL A 43 -4.39 3.80 12.59
CA VAL A 43 -5.64 4.05 13.30
C VAL A 43 -6.56 2.87 13.07
N VAL A 44 -7.03 2.28 14.17
CA VAL A 44 -8.14 1.33 14.18
C VAL A 44 -9.39 2.10 14.59
N GLN A 45 -10.44 2.06 13.79
CA GLN A 45 -11.70 2.73 14.06
C GLN A 45 -12.88 1.77 13.91
N LEU A 46 -13.84 1.89 14.82
CA LEU A 46 -15.07 1.12 14.82
C LEU A 46 -16.25 2.04 14.51
N ASP A 47 -16.85 1.85 13.34
CA ASP A 47 -18.05 2.57 12.93
C ASP A 47 -19.29 1.71 13.15
N GLU A 48 -20.47 2.33 13.06
CA GLU A 48 -21.78 1.66 13.15
C GLU A 48 -21.98 0.83 14.44
N GLY A 49 -21.46 1.33 15.56
CA GLY A 49 -21.51 0.64 16.85
C GLY A 49 -20.70 -0.66 16.87
N GLY A 50 -19.58 -0.68 16.14
CA GLY A 50 -18.68 -1.83 16.04
C GLY A 50 -19.07 -2.85 14.97
N ASN A 51 -20.07 -2.56 14.12
CA ASN A 51 -20.45 -3.43 13.01
C ASN A 51 -19.67 -3.14 11.73
N PHE A 52 -18.87 -2.07 11.70
CA PHE A 52 -18.00 -1.75 10.58
C PHE A 52 -16.57 -1.51 11.08
N PHE A 53 -15.63 -2.33 10.63
CA PHE A 53 -14.24 -2.28 11.04
C PHE A 53 -13.41 -1.49 10.03
N ARG A 54 -12.58 -0.56 10.51
CA ARG A 54 -11.65 0.23 9.70
C ARG A 54 -10.27 0.22 10.31
N LEU A 55 -9.27 0.04 9.46
CA LEU A 55 -7.87 0.08 9.81
C LEU A 55 -7.14 0.89 8.74
N PHE A 56 -6.56 2.03 9.09
CA PHE A 56 -5.95 2.90 8.10
C PHE A 56 -4.67 3.57 8.58
N ALA A 57 -3.84 3.88 7.60
CA ALA A 57 -2.65 4.68 7.70
C ALA A 57 -2.96 6.08 7.17
N PRO A 58 -3.08 7.10 8.05
CA PRO A 58 -3.13 8.48 7.59
C PRO A 58 -1.76 8.92 7.06
N GLN A 59 -1.76 9.99 6.28
CA GLN A 59 -0.59 10.76 5.85
C GLN A 59 0.52 9.91 5.20
N VAL A 60 0.13 8.88 4.44
CA VAL A 60 1.10 8.04 3.71
C VAL A 60 1.88 8.88 2.70
N LEU A 61 1.20 9.80 2.03
CA LEU A 61 1.83 10.84 1.19
C LEU A 61 1.10 12.16 1.35
N GLU A 62 1.86 13.24 1.33
CA GLU A 62 1.35 14.61 1.39
C GLU A 62 1.70 15.40 0.13
N GLY A 63 1.09 16.57 -0.03
CA GLY A 63 1.43 17.50 -1.12
C GLY A 63 0.98 17.07 -2.51
N VAL A 64 0.25 15.95 -2.65
CA VAL A 64 -0.18 15.40 -3.95
C VAL A 64 -1.10 16.38 -4.70
N LYS A 65 -1.88 17.20 -3.99
CA LYS A 65 -2.81 18.16 -4.59
C LYS A 65 -2.16 19.13 -5.58
N SER A 66 -0.97 19.62 -5.27
CA SER A 66 -0.19 20.56 -6.10
C SER A 66 1.00 19.91 -6.80
N HIS A 67 1.15 18.58 -6.70
CA HIS A 67 2.30 17.88 -7.26
C HIS A 67 2.25 17.85 -8.80
N PRO A 68 3.36 18.13 -9.51
CA PRO A 68 3.40 18.12 -10.98
C PRO A 68 3.01 16.76 -11.58
N HIS A 69 3.29 15.67 -10.86
CA HIS A 69 2.97 14.30 -11.25
C HIS A 69 1.69 13.75 -10.63
N LYS A 70 0.78 14.60 -10.13
CA LYS A 70 -0.49 14.18 -9.49
C LYS A 70 -1.23 13.09 -10.27
N ALA A 71 -1.40 13.27 -11.57
CA ALA A 71 -2.12 12.30 -12.39
C ALA A 71 -1.45 10.92 -12.40
N ALA A 72 -0.11 10.89 -12.50
CA ALA A 72 0.66 9.64 -12.46
C ALA A 72 0.57 8.98 -11.08
N ILE A 73 0.69 9.76 -10.00
CA ILE A 73 0.56 9.25 -8.62
C ILE A 73 -0.80 8.58 -8.42
N LEU A 74 -1.89 9.28 -8.75
CA LEU A 74 -3.25 8.74 -8.59
C LEU A 74 -3.49 7.51 -9.48
N GLN A 75 -2.98 7.51 -10.72
CA GLN A 75 -3.06 6.34 -11.59
C GLN A 75 -2.29 5.14 -11.03
N THR A 76 -1.09 5.37 -10.48
CA THR A 76 -0.29 4.32 -9.84
C THR A 76 -0.97 3.77 -8.60
N MET A 77 -1.60 4.61 -7.77
CA MET A 77 -2.40 4.13 -6.63
C MET A 77 -3.51 3.18 -7.08
N LEU A 78 -4.23 3.51 -8.17
CA LEU A 78 -5.25 2.63 -8.74
C LEU A 78 -4.67 1.31 -9.26
N ALA A 79 -3.47 1.35 -9.86
CA ALA A 79 -2.77 0.14 -10.29
C ALA A 79 -2.39 -0.74 -9.08
N ILE A 80 -1.82 -0.15 -8.02
CA ILE A 80 -1.49 -0.85 -6.78
C ILE A 80 -2.75 -1.47 -6.16
N SER A 81 -3.88 -0.74 -6.12
CA SER A 81 -5.16 -1.29 -5.65
C SER A 81 -5.63 -2.50 -6.45
N TRP A 82 -5.38 -2.53 -7.76
CA TRP A 82 -5.74 -3.69 -8.59
C TRP A 82 -4.81 -4.89 -8.34
N GLU A 83 -3.53 -4.64 -8.10
CA GLU A 83 -2.50 -5.67 -7.88
C GLU A 83 -2.54 -6.27 -6.48
N THR A 84 -3.02 -5.50 -5.50
CA THR A 84 -3.07 -5.88 -4.08
C THR A 84 -4.46 -6.33 -3.66
N LYS A 85 -4.54 -7.08 -2.56
CA LYS A 85 -5.82 -7.54 -1.99
C LYS A 85 -6.14 -6.71 -0.75
N MET A 86 -7.42 -6.44 -0.52
CA MET A 86 -7.98 -5.76 0.67
C MET A 86 -7.63 -4.28 0.81
N LEU A 87 -6.48 -3.84 0.30
CA LEU A 87 -6.02 -2.47 0.42
C LEU A 87 -6.74 -1.53 -0.54
N GLN A 88 -7.25 -0.45 0.01
CA GLN A 88 -7.79 0.68 -0.71
C GLN A 88 -6.89 1.90 -0.48
N TRP A 89 -6.84 2.75 -1.49
CA TRP A 89 -6.12 4.01 -1.45
C TRP A 89 -7.11 5.16 -1.57
N GLU A 90 -7.01 6.13 -0.67
CA GLU A 90 -7.86 7.30 -0.64
C GLU A 90 -7.04 8.56 -0.91
N TYR A 91 -7.64 9.51 -1.63
CA TYR A 91 -7.09 10.84 -1.83
C TYR A 91 -8.07 11.86 -1.27
N ASP A 92 -7.63 12.66 -0.30
CA ASP A 92 -8.41 13.76 0.23
C ASP A 92 -8.23 14.99 -0.68
N PRO A 93 -9.29 15.47 -1.36
CA PRO A 93 -9.20 16.64 -2.23
C PRO A 93 -9.03 17.97 -1.47
N SER A 94 -9.29 18.00 -0.16
CA SER A 94 -9.23 19.21 0.66
C SER A 94 -7.79 19.66 0.89
N ASP A 95 -6.90 18.76 1.26
CA ASP A 95 -5.48 19.02 1.58
C ASP A 95 -4.50 18.28 0.64
N GLY A 96 -4.94 17.21 -0.02
CA GLY A 96 -4.11 16.40 -0.90
C GLY A 96 -3.41 15.24 -0.21
N GLU A 97 -3.82 14.85 0.98
CA GLU A 97 -3.33 13.68 1.70
C GLU A 97 -3.72 12.38 0.99
N ILE A 98 -2.82 11.40 1.03
CA ILE A 98 -3.07 10.02 0.64
C ILE A 98 -3.13 9.14 1.87
N ARG A 99 -4.19 8.31 1.93
CA ARG A 99 -4.39 7.32 2.98
C ARG A 99 -4.45 5.92 2.40
N ALA A 100 -4.02 4.96 3.19
CA ALA A 100 -4.17 3.53 2.92
C ALA A 100 -5.15 2.94 3.93
N ILE A 101 -6.16 2.21 3.48
CA ILE A 101 -7.22 1.68 4.34
C ILE A 101 -7.57 0.23 4.01
N ILE A 102 -7.85 -0.54 5.04
CA ILE A 102 -8.54 -1.81 4.99
C ILE A 102 -9.80 -1.67 5.84
N GLU A 103 -10.97 -1.87 5.22
CA GLU A 103 -12.25 -1.80 5.91
C GLU A 103 -13.22 -2.86 5.41
N PHE A 104 -14.12 -3.29 6.30
CA PHE A 104 -15.17 -4.23 5.96
C PHE A 104 -16.27 -4.24 7.03
N PRO A 105 -17.52 -4.55 6.62
CA PRO A 105 -18.60 -4.78 7.56
C PRO A 105 -18.39 -6.13 8.26
N LEU A 106 -18.69 -6.17 9.55
CA LEU A 106 -18.71 -7.37 10.39
C LEU A 106 -20.10 -8.00 10.41
N GLU A 107 -21.17 -7.21 10.42
CA GLU A 107 -22.57 -7.67 10.43
C GLU A 107 -22.85 -8.71 11.54
N ASP A 108 -23.03 -9.97 11.17
CA ASP A 108 -23.28 -11.12 12.05
C ASP A 108 -21.99 -11.87 12.46
N SER A 109 -20.85 -11.44 11.94
CA SER A 109 -19.53 -11.98 12.26
C SER A 109 -18.85 -11.23 13.40
N ILE A 110 -17.95 -11.92 14.10
CA ILE A 110 -17.05 -11.33 15.07
C ILE A 110 -15.72 -10.96 14.41
N LEU A 111 -15.09 -9.87 14.85
CA LEU A 111 -13.70 -9.60 14.52
C LEU A 111 -12.82 -10.54 15.33
N THR A 112 -12.17 -11.50 14.68
CA THR A 112 -11.21 -12.39 15.35
C THR A 112 -9.82 -11.76 15.39
N GLU A 113 -9.02 -12.12 16.39
CA GLU A 113 -7.60 -11.74 16.49
C GLU A 113 -6.83 -12.07 15.21
N LYS A 114 -7.08 -13.24 14.61
CA LYS A 114 -6.44 -13.64 13.36
C LYS A 114 -6.79 -12.72 12.19
N GLN A 115 -8.04 -12.25 12.10
CA GLN A 115 -8.44 -11.27 11.09
C GLN A 115 -7.77 -9.92 11.35
N PHE A 116 -7.80 -9.45 12.59
CA PHE A 116 -7.17 -8.20 12.99
C PHE A 116 -5.66 -8.20 12.68
N ASN A 117 -4.92 -9.20 13.16
CA ASN A 117 -3.48 -9.32 12.93
C ASN A 117 -3.14 -9.40 11.44
N ARG A 118 -3.94 -10.11 10.65
CA ARG A 118 -3.76 -10.18 9.19
C ARG A 118 -3.96 -8.81 8.53
N CYS A 119 -4.92 -8.02 8.98
CA CYS A 119 -5.13 -6.67 8.46
C CYS A 119 -4.01 -5.74 8.91
N LEU A 120 -3.62 -5.78 10.18
CA LEU A 120 -2.56 -4.95 10.77
C LEU A 120 -1.22 -5.16 10.06
N THR A 121 -0.70 -6.37 10.08
CA THR A 121 0.58 -6.69 9.43
C THR A 121 0.49 -6.51 7.92
N GLY A 122 -0.65 -6.84 7.32
CA GLY A 122 -0.88 -6.66 5.88
C GLY A 122 -0.84 -5.20 5.45
N LEU A 123 -1.49 -4.30 6.20
CA LEU A 123 -1.47 -2.86 5.94
C LEU A 123 -0.04 -2.32 6.01
N VAL A 124 0.69 -2.63 7.09
CA VAL A 124 2.08 -2.21 7.27
C VAL A 124 2.94 -2.64 6.08
N GLN A 125 2.92 -3.93 5.75
CA GLN A 125 3.74 -4.47 4.68
C GLN A 125 3.38 -3.89 3.30
N LEU A 126 2.10 -3.74 3.00
CA LEU A 126 1.66 -3.23 1.70
C LEU A 126 1.97 -1.74 1.53
N VAL A 127 1.84 -0.95 2.61
CA VAL A 127 2.17 0.48 2.58
C VAL A 127 3.68 0.66 2.47
N ASP A 128 4.43 0.10 3.43
CA ASP A 128 5.86 0.36 3.58
C ASP A 128 6.69 -0.32 2.49
N SER A 129 6.50 -1.61 2.27
CA SER A 129 7.40 -2.38 1.40
C SER A 129 6.98 -2.40 -0.07
N VAL A 130 5.70 -2.21 -0.37
CA VAL A 130 5.17 -2.36 -1.75
C VAL A 130 4.85 -1.00 -2.36
N ALA A 131 4.04 -0.20 -1.69
CA ALA A 131 3.47 0.99 -2.30
C ALA A 131 4.36 2.22 -2.21
N LEU A 132 4.93 2.51 -1.04
CA LEU A 132 5.72 3.72 -0.83
C LEU A 132 6.92 3.84 -1.77
N PRO A 133 7.78 2.82 -1.95
CA PRO A 133 8.91 2.91 -2.86
C PRO A 133 8.48 3.21 -4.31
N ARG A 134 7.39 2.58 -4.76
CA ARG A 134 6.82 2.78 -6.09
C ARG A 134 6.24 4.18 -6.26
N LEU A 135 5.49 4.66 -5.26
CA LEU A 135 4.89 6.00 -5.29
C LEU A 135 5.94 7.11 -5.18
N GLN A 136 6.98 6.95 -4.35
CA GLN A 136 8.12 7.86 -4.27
C GLN A 136 8.82 7.96 -5.63
N SER A 137 9.06 6.83 -6.31
CA SER A 137 9.64 6.83 -7.67
C SER A 137 8.78 7.61 -8.67
N VAL A 138 7.45 7.49 -8.59
CA VAL A 138 6.52 8.27 -9.43
C VAL A 138 6.53 9.75 -9.06
N MET A 139 6.65 10.09 -7.78
CA MET A 139 6.80 11.48 -7.35
C MET A 139 8.09 12.10 -7.88
N GLU A 140 9.17 11.35 -7.97
CA GLU A 140 10.45 11.84 -8.46
C GLU A 140 10.51 11.93 -10.00
N THR A 141 9.94 10.95 -10.70
CA THR A 141 10.17 10.76 -12.15
C THR A 141 8.94 11.01 -13.01
N GLY A 142 7.74 11.00 -12.42
CA GLY A 142 6.47 11.00 -13.13
C GLY A 142 6.16 9.69 -13.87
N GLN A 143 6.97 8.64 -13.69
CA GLN A 143 6.83 7.35 -14.35
C GLN A 143 6.63 6.24 -13.33
N ASP A 144 5.62 5.40 -13.59
CA ASP A 144 5.37 4.21 -12.80
C ASP A 144 6.36 3.09 -13.16
N PRO A 145 7.25 2.65 -12.25
CA PRO A 145 8.18 1.56 -12.52
C PRO A 145 7.47 0.19 -12.67
N GLY A 146 6.18 0.11 -12.34
CA GLY A 146 5.39 -1.11 -12.38
C GLY A 146 5.67 -2.03 -11.19
N ASN A 147 5.13 -3.25 -11.27
CA ASN A 147 5.34 -4.27 -10.26
C ASN A 147 6.64 -5.03 -10.52
N ILE A 148 7.72 -4.61 -9.82
CA ILE A 148 9.06 -5.19 -9.97
C ILE A 148 9.06 -6.68 -9.62
N GLU A 149 8.39 -7.07 -8.53
CA GLU A 149 8.34 -8.47 -8.07
C GLU A 149 7.66 -9.38 -9.10
N LEU A 150 6.57 -8.91 -9.74
CA LEU A 150 5.95 -9.62 -10.85
C LEU A 150 6.93 -9.77 -12.02
N GLY A 151 7.69 -8.71 -12.34
CA GLY A 151 8.75 -8.74 -13.34
C GLY A 151 9.78 -9.83 -13.06
N GLU A 152 10.29 -9.90 -11.83
CA GLU A 152 11.25 -10.94 -11.41
C GLU A 152 10.67 -12.35 -11.49
N ARG A 153 9.41 -12.55 -11.04
CA ARG A 153 8.74 -13.85 -11.15
C ARG A 153 8.56 -14.29 -12.60
N ILE A 154 8.29 -13.36 -13.51
CA ILE A 154 8.24 -13.64 -14.95
C ILE A 154 9.63 -14.02 -15.47
N LEU A 155 10.68 -13.30 -15.08
CA LEU A 155 12.06 -13.64 -15.46
C LEU A 155 12.44 -15.05 -15.01
N LEU A 156 12.15 -15.41 -13.76
CA LEU A 156 12.38 -16.76 -13.22
C LEU A 156 11.62 -17.82 -14.03
N SER A 157 10.33 -17.57 -14.33
CA SER A 157 9.51 -18.48 -15.12
C SER A 157 10.07 -18.69 -16.54
N ILE A 158 10.58 -17.62 -17.17
CA ILE A 158 11.24 -17.69 -18.48
C ILE A 158 12.51 -18.52 -18.40
N GLN A 159 13.33 -18.32 -17.36
CA GLN A 159 14.57 -19.06 -17.18
C GLN A 159 14.33 -20.57 -17.02
N GLU A 160 13.27 -20.96 -16.31
CA GLU A 160 12.87 -22.36 -16.13
C GLU A 160 12.31 -22.98 -17.41
N GLN A 161 11.43 -22.26 -18.11
CA GLN A 161 10.71 -22.79 -19.28
C GLN A 161 11.51 -22.69 -20.59
N SER A 162 12.46 -21.75 -20.67
CA SER A 162 13.26 -21.50 -21.88
C SER A 162 14.66 -20.99 -21.50
N PRO A 163 15.53 -21.90 -21.01
CA PRO A 163 16.91 -21.56 -20.65
C PRO A 163 17.66 -20.86 -21.80
N GLY A 164 18.32 -19.75 -21.50
CA GLY A 164 19.10 -18.96 -22.47
C GLY A 164 18.30 -17.88 -23.21
N LEU A 165 16.97 -17.86 -23.12
CA LEU A 165 16.15 -16.79 -23.71
C LEU A 165 16.42 -15.44 -23.05
N LEU A 166 16.65 -15.42 -21.73
CA LEU A 166 16.97 -14.18 -21.00
C LEU A 166 18.24 -13.50 -21.54
N GLU A 167 19.31 -14.26 -21.83
CA GLU A 167 20.54 -13.69 -22.40
C GLU A 167 20.32 -13.08 -23.78
N ILE A 168 19.46 -13.69 -24.60
CA ILE A 168 19.11 -13.17 -25.92
C ILE A 168 18.33 -11.85 -25.77
N LEU A 169 17.35 -11.83 -24.85
CA LEU A 169 16.56 -10.63 -24.56
C LEU A 169 17.44 -9.49 -24.04
N GLU A 170 18.36 -9.78 -23.12
CA GLU A 170 19.30 -8.80 -22.57
C GLU A 170 20.16 -8.17 -23.68
N LYS A 171 20.81 -9.00 -24.52
CA LYS A 171 21.60 -8.51 -25.68
C LYS A 171 20.76 -7.69 -26.65
N ALA A 172 19.51 -8.10 -26.91
CA ALA A 172 18.59 -7.37 -27.78
C ALA A 172 18.20 -6.00 -27.19
N MET A 173 17.94 -5.94 -25.87
CA MET A 173 17.64 -4.71 -25.14
C MET A 173 18.84 -3.76 -25.11
N GLU A 174 20.06 -4.26 -24.84
CA GLU A 174 21.28 -3.45 -24.90
C GLU A 174 21.51 -2.86 -26.30
N ALA A 175 21.38 -3.69 -27.34
CA ALA A 175 21.51 -3.24 -28.73
C ALA A 175 20.45 -2.19 -29.09
N ARG A 176 19.26 -2.26 -28.49
CA ARG A 176 18.20 -1.26 -28.67
C ARG A 176 18.49 0.03 -27.92
N LYS A 177 18.98 -0.03 -26.67
CA LYS A 177 19.41 1.12 -25.87
C LYS A 177 20.53 1.89 -26.58
N LYS A 178 21.50 1.18 -27.16
CA LYS A 178 22.58 1.79 -27.99
C LYS A 178 22.05 2.49 -29.26
N ARG A 179 20.89 2.07 -29.77
CA ARG A 179 20.24 2.66 -30.95
C ARG A 179 19.30 3.83 -30.60
N GLY A 180 19.12 4.18 -29.32
CA GLY A 180 18.28 5.31 -28.90
C GLY A 180 16.79 5.15 -29.24
N THR A 181 16.28 3.93 -29.36
CA THR A 181 14.87 3.69 -29.74
C THR A 181 14.07 3.17 -28.56
N PHE A 182 13.51 4.08 -27.76
CA PHE A 182 12.57 3.76 -26.69
C PHE A 182 11.12 4.03 -27.12
N PRO A 183 10.15 3.15 -26.82
CA PRO A 183 8.74 3.50 -26.95
C PRO A 183 8.37 4.38 -25.75
N GLY A 184 8.29 5.70 -25.97
CA GLY A 184 7.94 6.67 -24.92
C GLY A 184 8.40 8.10 -25.22
N GLU A 185 9.49 8.28 -25.97
CA GLU A 185 9.88 9.58 -26.52
C GLU A 185 8.97 9.91 -27.72
N LYS A 186 7.79 10.48 -27.43
CA LYS A 186 7.11 11.27 -28.45
C LYS A 186 7.98 12.50 -28.71
N SER A 187 8.53 12.58 -29.91
CA SER A 187 8.95 13.83 -30.54
C SER A 187 7.81 14.85 -30.41
N GLU A 188 8.14 16.01 -29.82
CA GLU A 188 7.30 17.21 -29.76
C GLU A 188 6.77 17.63 -31.13
#